data_AF-A0A8J6V8H4-F1
#
_entry.id   AF-A0A8J6V8H4-F1
#
_cell.length_a   1.000
_cell.length_b   1.000
_cell.length_c   1.000
_cell.angle_alpha   90.00
_cell.angle_beta   90.00
_cell.angle_gamma   90.00
#
_symmetry.space_group_name_H-M   'P 1'
#
loop_
_entity.id
_entity.type
_entity.pdbx_description
1 polymer ?
#
loop_
_entity_poly.entity_id
_entity_poly.type
_entity_poly.pdbx_seq_one_letter_code
_entity_poly.pdbx_strand_id
1 'polypeptide(L)' 'MNFSDVIEAIKSLSTEEKQEIQLLLRQYLREERREEIYENFETARVEEQNGELKFSSDINALRQLIEE' A
#
# COMPACT_ATOMS: atom_id res chain seq x y z
N MET A 1 3.54 23.71 8.48
CA MET A 1 2.35 22.97 8.93
C MET A 1 2.82 21.61 9.38
N ASN A 2 2.73 21.32 10.68
CA ASN A 2 3.03 20.02 11.26
C ASN A 2 1.73 19.17 11.29
N PHE A 3 1.83 17.87 11.62
CA PHE A 3 0.66 17.00 11.68
C PHE A 3 -0.40 17.47 12.69
N SER A 4 0.04 18.05 13.83
CA SER A 4 -0.88 18.63 14.81
C SER A 4 -1.69 19.79 14.23
N ASP A 5 -1.08 20.65 13.41
CA ASP A 5 -1.76 21.76 12.74
C ASP A 5 -2.86 21.24 11.79
N VAL A 6 -2.61 20.12 11.10
CA VAL A 6 -3.58 19.46 10.21
C VAL A 6 -4.76 18.89 11.01
N ILE A 7 -4.49 18.26 12.15
CA ILE A 7 -5.54 17.73 13.02
C ILE A 7 -6.44 18.85 13.56
N GLU A 8 -5.86 19.95 14.02
CA GLU A 8 -6.63 21.10 14.50
C GLU A 8 -7.45 21.73 13.37
N ALA A 9 -6.89 21.84 12.17
CA ALA A 9 -7.64 22.29 10.99
C ALA A 9 -8.84 21.37 10.71
N ILE A 10 -8.64 20.05 10.66
CA ILE A 10 -9.73 19.08 10.43
C ILE A 10 -10.79 19.17 11.53
N LYS A 11 -10.42 19.33 12.80
CA LYS A 11 -11.37 19.48 13.91
C LYS A 11 -12.31 20.66 13.72
N SER A 12 -11.79 21.78 13.23
CA SER A 12 -12.53 23.04 13.03
C SER A 12 -13.57 22.99 11.90
N LEU A 13 -13.50 22.00 11.01
CA LEU A 13 -14.41 21.88 9.86
C LEU A 13 -15.83 21.48 10.26
N SER A 14 -16.78 21.82 9.40
CA SER A 14 -18.15 21.31 9.44
C SER A 14 -18.20 19.78 9.25
N THR A 15 -19.36 19.19 9.53
CA THR A 15 -19.57 17.75 9.33
C THR A 15 -19.48 17.38 7.86
N GLU A 16 -20.04 18.21 6.98
CA GLU A 16 -20.05 18.01 5.53
C GLU A 16 -18.63 18.03 4.95
N GLU A 17 -17.82 19.02 5.32
CA GLU A 17 -16.42 19.11 4.89
C GLU A 17 -15.59 17.92 5.39
N LYS A 18 -15.83 17.45 6.62
CA LYS A 18 -15.18 16.24 7.16
C LYS A 18 -15.54 14.99 6.35
N GLN A 19 -16.81 14.87 5.91
CA GLN A 19 -17.26 13.77 5.07
C GLN A 19 -16.63 13.82 3.67
N GLU A 20 -16.52 15.00 3.08
CA GLU A 20 -15.85 15.19 1.78
C GLU A 20 -14.36 14.83 1.86
N ILE A 21 -13.65 15.32 2.89
CA ILE A 21 -12.25 14.95 3.14
C ILE A 21 -12.10 13.44 3.33
N GLN A 22 -13.02 12.81 4.07
CA GLN A 22 -12.99 11.36 4.25
C GLN A 22 -13.13 10.62 2.91
N LEU A 23 -14.00 11.09 2.01
CA LEU A 23 -14.17 10.50 0.68
C LEU A 23 -12.89 10.65 -0.16
N LEU A 24 -12.28 11.84 -0.17
CA LEU A 24 -11.05 12.12 -0.89
C LEU A 24 -9.86 11.29 -0.36
N LEU A 25 -9.69 11.23 0.96
CA LEU A 25 -8.62 10.43 1.58
C LEU A 25 -8.75 8.94 1.24
N ARG A 26 -9.98 8.40 1.19
CA ARG A 26 -10.21 7.02 0.74
C ARG A 26 -9.78 6.80 -0.70
N GLN A 27 -9.97 7.79 -1.58
CA GLN A 27 -9.48 7.72 -2.96
C GLN A 27 -7.96 7.71 -2.99
N TYR A 28 -7.30 8.62 -2.28
CA TYR A 28 -5.84 8.73 -2.29
C TYR A 28 -5.16 7.49 -1.73
N LEU A 29 -5.61 6.96 -0.59
CA LEU A 29 -5.09 5.70 -0.04
C LEU A 29 -5.27 4.52 -1.01
N ARG A 30 -6.35 4.54 -1.80
CA ARG A 30 -6.58 3.54 -2.84
C ARG A 30 -5.63 3.67 -4.02
N GLU A 31 -5.20 4.88 -4.37
CA GLU A 31 -4.18 5.09 -5.42
C GLU A 31 -2.80 4.70 -4.90
N GLU A 32 -2.44 5.10 -3.68
CA GLU A 32 -1.17 4.71 -3.05
C GLU A 32 -1.00 3.19 -3.00
N ARG A 33 -2.07 2.46 -2.63
CA ARG A 33 -2.05 0.99 -2.66
C ARG A 33 -1.94 0.42 -4.08
N ARG A 34 -2.48 1.11 -5.10
CA ARG A 34 -2.35 0.68 -6.50
C ARG A 34 -0.92 0.87 -6.99
N GLU A 35 -0.28 1.98 -6.64
CA GLU A 35 1.13 2.25 -6.93
C GLU A 35 2.02 1.15 -6.33
N GLU A 36 1.81 0.82 -5.04
CA GLU A 36 2.56 -0.25 -4.37
C GLU A 36 2.40 -1.61 -5.06
N ILE A 37 1.18 -1.95 -5.51
CA ILE A 37 0.94 -3.18 -6.28
C ILE A 37 1.69 -3.15 -7.61
N TYR A 38 1.73 -1.99 -8.27
CA TYR A 38 2.43 -1.83 -9.55
C TYR A 38 3.95 -1.95 -9.38
N GLU A 39 4.53 -1.32 -8.36
CA GLU A 39 5.96 -1.45 -8.03
C GLU A 39 6.36 -2.89 -7.71
N ASN A 40 5.53 -3.59 -6.92
CA ASN A 40 5.72 -5.02 -6.64
C ASN A 40 5.66 -5.87 -7.91
N PHE A 41 4.73 -5.56 -8.82
CA PHE A 41 4.63 -6.26 -10.10
C PHE A 41 5.86 -6.04 -10.97
N GLU A 42 6.34 -4.81 -11.10
CA GLU A 42 7.54 -4.51 -11.89
C GLU A 42 8.78 -5.20 -11.30
N THR A 43 8.88 -5.27 -9.97
CA THR A 43 9.94 -6.01 -9.26
C THR A 43 9.86 -7.50 -9.56
N ALA A 44 8.69 -8.12 -9.38
CA ALA A 44 8.47 -9.54 -9.66
C ALA A 44 8.75 -9.90 -11.12
N ARG A 45 8.45 -8.99 -12.07
CA ARG A 45 8.78 -9.20 -13.49
C ARG A 45 10.28 -9.27 -13.75
N VAL A 46 11.08 -8.47 -13.03
CA VAL A 46 12.55 -8.54 -13.12
C VAL A 46 13.06 -9.85 -12.51
N GLU A 47 12.55 -10.24 -11.34
CA GLU A 47 12.88 -11.51 -10.69
C GLU A 47 12.54 -12.71 -11.59
N GLU A 48 11.40 -12.66 -12.30
CA GLU A 48 11.01 -13.69 -13.27
C GLU A 48 12.01 -13.78 -14.42
N GLN A 49 12.38 -12.63 -15.01
CA GLN A 49 13.36 -12.56 -16.10
C GLN A 49 14.73 -13.08 -15.69
N ASN A 50 15.12 -12.86 -14.43
CA ASN A 50 16.37 -13.35 -13.87
C ASN A 50 16.30 -14.83 -13.42
N GLY A 51 15.12 -15.45 -13.43
CA GLY A 51 14.91 -16.82 -12.96
C GLY A 51 14.99 -16.96 -11.43
N GLU A 52 14.75 -15.87 -10.70
CA GLU A 52 14.85 -15.80 -9.23
C GLU A 52 13.54 -16.24 -8.55
N LEU A 53 12.41 -16.18 -9.26
CA LEU A 53 11.11 -16.61 -8.73
C LEU A 53 11.07 -18.12 -8.51
N LYS A 54 11.00 -18.52 -7.24
CA LYS A 54 10.84 -19.91 -6.82
C LYS A 54 9.39 -20.17 -6.41
N PHE A 55 8.72 -21.04 -7.15
CA PHE A 55 7.36 -21.48 -6.83
C PHE A 55 7.37 -22.88 -6.23
N SER A 56 6.50 -23.12 -5.25
CA SER A 56 6.28 -24.45 -4.68
C SER A 56 4.81 -24.62 -4.32
N SER A 57 4.30 -25.83 -4.52
CA SER A 57 2.99 -26.27 -4.02
C SER A 57 3.07 -26.90 -2.62
N ASP A 58 4.27 -27.08 -2.07
CA ASP A 58 4.49 -27.60 -0.72
C ASP A 58 4.70 -26.45 0.28
N ILE A 59 3.80 -26.37 1.27
CA ILE A 59 3.84 -25.36 2.33
C ILE A 59 5.13 -25.41 3.16
N ASN A 60 5.74 -26.58 3.34
CA ASN A 60 6.98 -26.70 4.10
C ASN A 60 8.15 -26.08 3.32
N ALA A 61 8.20 -26.31 2.01
CA ALA A 61 9.18 -25.68 1.13
C ALA A 61 8.98 -24.16 1.04
N LEU A 62 7.74 -23.68 1.00
CA LEU A 62 7.45 -22.24 1.02
C LEU A 62 7.89 -21.57 2.33
N ARG A 63 7.73 -22.23 3.48
CA ARG A 63 8.17 -21.69 4.77
C ARG A 63 9.69 -21.50 4.84
N GLN A 64 10.46 -22.46 4.32
CA GLN A 64 11.93 -22.35 4.28
C GLN A 64 12.39 -21.13 3.48
N LEU A 65 11.69 -20.78 2.39
CA LEU A 65 12.01 -19.61 1.56
C LEU A 65 11.74 -18.26 2.24
N ILE A 66 10.93 -18.22 3.30
CA ILE A 66 10.60 -16.99 4.06
C ILE A 66 11.53 -16.81 5.26
N GLU A 67 12.17 -17.89 5.73
CA GLU A 67 13.06 -17.91 6.90
C GLU A 67 14.55 -17.67 6.55
N GLU A 68 14.91 -17.67 5.26
CA GLU A 68 16.23 -17.27 4.73
C GLU A 68 16.36 -15.74 4.63
#